data_AF-A0A0G1B6K9-F1
#
_entry.id   AF-A0A0G1B6K9-F1
#
_cell.length_a   1.000
_cell.length_b   1.000
_cell.length_c   1.000
_cell.angle_alpha   90.00
_cell.angle_beta   90.00
_cell.angle_gamma   90.00
#
_symmetry.space_group_name_H-M   'P 1'
#
loop_
_entity.id
_entity.type
_entity.pdbx_description
1 polymer ?
#
loop_
_entity_poly.entity_id
_entity_poly.type
_entity_poly.pdbx_seq_one_letter_code
_entity_poly.pdbx_strand_id
1 'polypeptide(L)'
;MKFSYNWLQEFFQKKLPVPKKLAELLTMHSFEVESVKEVRSARGGSDFQLDIAILSNRMPDASSHLGVAREIAALLKSEIRNPCLAGRQAKSETISKSKIKNLKDSLKIEIENAELCPRYTALVIKGIKVGPSPKWLKEKLEVCGLNSINNVVDAGNYVMLEMGQPLHVFDFDKLGGKIIVRPAKKGEKIITLDNKKYELDSEILVISDSEKPVALAGIKGGKGPEVDSRTKNIALEAANFNFSSIRKTSKKLELKTDASLRFSAGLDPNLTEKAIGR
;
A
#
# COMPACT_ATOMS: atom_id res chain seq x y z
N MET A 1 6.98 13.89 -2.49
CA MET A 1 5.82 13.01 -2.23
C MET A 1 4.65 13.90 -1.89
N LYS A 2 3.47 13.62 -2.43
CA LYS A 2 2.33 14.53 -2.35
C LYS A 2 1.40 14.16 -1.19
N PHE A 3 1.06 15.12 -0.36
CA PHE A 3 0.21 14.95 0.82
C PHE A 3 -0.96 15.94 0.78
N SER A 4 -2.14 15.49 1.22
CA SER A 4 -3.33 16.32 1.39
C SER A 4 -3.29 17.02 2.75
N TYR A 5 -3.40 18.35 2.75
CA TYR A 5 -3.53 19.14 3.97
C TYR A 5 -4.80 18.78 4.74
N ASN A 6 -5.94 18.67 4.05
CA ASN A 6 -7.21 18.33 4.68
C ASN A 6 -7.15 16.94 5.32
N TRP A 7 -6.50 15.97 4.66
CA TRP A 7 -6.31 14.64 5.24
C TRP A 7 -5.37 14.68 6.44
N LEU A 8 -4.28 15.45 6.40
CA LEU A 8 -3.44 15.67 7.59
C LEU A 8 -4.25 16.27 8.75
N GLN A 9 -5.15 17.23 8.48
CA GLN A 9 -6.02 17.84 9.49
C GLN A 9 -6.94 16.83 10.18
N GLU A 10 -7.36 15.75 9.51
CA GLU A 10 -8.21 14.71 10.12
C GLU A 10 -7.55 14.00 11.32
N PHE A 11 -6.21 14.00 11.39
CA PHE A 11 -5.47 13.43 12.52
C PHE A 11 -5.44 14.36 13.74
N PHE A 12 -5.97 15.58 13.67
CA PHE A 12 -5.87 16.56 14.76
C PHE A 12 -7.23 17.10 15.17
N GLN A 13 -7.44 17.23 16.48
CA GLN A 13 -8.64 17.91 17.01
C GLN A 13 -8.55 19.42 16.81
N LYS A 14 -7.35 19.95 17.05
CA LYS A 14 -7.04 21.37 16.89
C LYS A 14 -6.76 21.64 15.42
N LYS A 15 -7.14 22.84 14.98
CA LYS A 15 -6.84 23.30 13.63
C LYS A 15 -5.32 23.40 13.46
N LEU A 16 -4.79 22.81 12.40
CA LEU A 16 -3.41 22.93 12.01
C LEU A 16 -3.11 24.39 11.59
N PRO A 17 -1.83 24.83 11.68
CA PRO A 17 -1.40 26.08 11.08
C PRO A 17 -1.78 26.12 9.60
N VAL A 18 -2.05 27.32 9.08
CA VAL A 18 -2.37 27.51 7.66
C VAL A 18 -1.30 26.82 6.77
N PRO A 19 -1.65 26.27 5.60
CA PRO A 19 -0.78 25.41 4.81
C PRO A 19 0.64 25.96 4.58
N LYS A 20 0.77 27.26 4.25
CA LYS A 20 2.07 27.92 4.08
C LYS A 20 2.91 27.90 5.36
N LYS A 21 2.29 28.17 6.51
CA LYS A 21 2.98 28.19 7.80
C LYS A 21 3.38 26.78 8.25
N LEU A 22 2.52 25.80 7.98
CA LEU A 22 2.84 24.39 8.23
C LEU A 22 4.02 23.94 7.36
N ALA A 23 4.05 24.34 6.08
CA ALA A 23 5.15 24.03 5.18
C ALA A 23 6.48 24.65 5.65
N GLU A 24 6.48 25.93 6.05
CA GLU A 24 7.66 26.57 6.67
C GLU A 24 8.14 25.79 7.90
N LEU A 25 7.22 25.39 8.78
CA LEU A 25 7.56 24.67 10.00
C LEU A 25 8.21 23.31 9.68
N LEU A 26 7.66 22.57 8.72
CA LEU A 26 8.20 21.29 8.26
C LEU A 26 9.58 21.46 7.62
N THR A 27 9.75 22.44 6.72
CA THR A 27 11.04 22.71 6.06
C THR A 27 12.13 23.07 7.06
N MET A 28 11.80 23.84 8.10
CA MET A 28 12.78 24.27 9.10
C MET A 28 13.24 23.14 10.05
N HIS A 29 12.47 22.06 10.21
CA HIS A 29 12.73 21.08 11.28
C HIS A 29 12.85 19.62 10.80
N SER A 30 12.17 19.25 9.72
CA SER A 30 11.91 17.83 9.43
C SER A 30 12.05 17.47 7.96
N PHE A 31 11.30 18.12 7.08
CA PHE A 31 11.20 17.75 5.66
C PHE A 31 11.11 18.99 4.78
N GLU A 32 11.90 19.05 3.72
CA GLU A 32 11.78 20.09 2.70
C GLU A 32 10.42 19.99 2.00
N VAL A 33 9.63 21.07 2.09
CA VAL A 33 8.38 21.21 1.35
C VAL A 33 8.66 21.99 0.07
N GLU A 34 8.74 21.27 -1.05
CA GLU A 34 9.08 21.80 -2.37
C GLU A 34 7.98 22.73 -2.91
N SER A 35 6.70 22.42 -2.65
CA SER A 35 5.60 23.31 -3.04
C SER A 35 4.33 23.11 -2.22
N VAL A 36 3.52 24.16 -2.15
CA VAL A 36 2.15 24.14 -1.62
C VAL A 36 1.22 24.66 -2.69
N LYS A 37 0.28 23.83 -3.15
CA LYS A 37 -0.63 24.15 -4.25
C LYS A 37 -2.08 23.97 -3.80
N GLU A 38 -2.93 24.96 -4.06
CA GLU A 38 -4.37 24.77 -3.93
C GLU A 38 -4.83 23.81 -5.03
N VAL A 39 -5.48 22.72 -4.64
CA VAL A 39 -6.08 21.75 -5.55
C VAL A 39 -7.58 21.85 -5.38
N ARG A 40 -8.26 22.23 -6.46
CA ARG A 40 -9.72 22.21 -6.52
C ARG A 40 -10.15 20.86 -7.06
N SER A 41 -10.90 20.12 -6.26
CA SER A 41 -11.61 18.95 -6.76
C SER A 41 -12.53 19.40 -7.89
N ALA A 42 -12.56 18.65 -8.99
CA ALA A 42 -13.51 18.82 -10.09
C ALA A 42 -14.98 18.81 -9.63
N ARG A 43 -15.24 18.41 -8.38
CA ARG A 43 -16.57 18.19 -7.80
C ARG A 43 -16.86 19.08 -6.58
N GLY A 44 -16.12 20.19 -6.39
CA GLY A 44 -16.54 21.32 -5.54
C GLY A 44 -15.89 21.47 -4.16
N GLY A 45 -14.78 20.79 -3.88
CA GLY A 45 -13.98 20.99 -2.65
C GLY A 45 -12.62 21.65 -2.94
N SER A 46 -12.09 22.42 -2.00
CA SER A 46 -10.71 22.91 -2.03
C SER A 46 -9.83 22.20 -1.00
N ASP A 47 -8.64 21.81 -1.41
CA ASP A 47 -7.59 21.26 -0.55
C ASP A 47 -6.25 21.92 -0.90
N PHE A 48 -5.25 21.71 -0.05
CA PHE A 48 -3.87 22.08 -0.34
C PHE A 48 -3.03 20.81 -0.45
N GLN A 49 -2.38 20.65 -1.59
CA GLN A 49 -1.38 19.62 -1.81
C GLN A 49 -0.01 20.16 -1.36
N LEU A 50 0.63 19.45 -0.44
CA LEU A 50 2.02 19.68 -0.05
C LEU A 50 2.90 18.67 -0.78
N ASP A 51 3.86 19.13 -1.57
CA ASP A 51 4.91 18.25 -2.11
C ASP A 51 6.10 18.28 -1.16
N ILE A 52 6.34 17.16 -0.49
CA ILE A 52 7.33 17.02 0.58
C ILE A 52 8.42 16.05 0.12
N ALA A 53 9.67 16.49 0.14
CA ALA A 53 10.83 15.67 -0.17
C ALA A 53 11.18 14.78 1.04
N ILE A 54 10.66 13.55 1.05
CA ILE A 54 10.98 12.56 2.08
C ILE A 54 12.28 11.84 1.72
N LEU A 55 13.32 12.05 2.52
CA LEU A 55 14.62 11.41 2.35
C LEU A 55 14.59 9.92 2.74
N SER A 56 15.48 9.12 2.16
CA SER A 56 15.51 7.64 2.30
C SER A 56 15.51 7.16 3.75
N ASN A 57 16.18 7.86 4.67
CA ASN A 57 16.23 7.51 6.09
C ASN A 57 14.92 7.75 6.84
N ARG A 58 14.04 8.61 6.32
CA ARG A 58 12.72 8.94 6.88
C ARG A 58 11.56 8.29 6.14
N MET A 59 11.82 7.61 5.01
CA MET A 59 10.76 6.93 4.26
C MET A 59 10.04 5.82 5.05
N PRO A 60 10.69 5.03 5.92
CA PRO A 60 10.00 4.00 6.70
C PRO A 60 8.90 4.55 7.60
N ASP A 61 9.11 5.73 8.18
CA ASP A 61 8.20 6.35 9.14
C ASP A 61 7.33 7.47 8.54
N ALA A 62 7.79 8.20 7.52
CA ALA A 62 7.17 9.42 7.02
C ALA A 62 6.69 9.37 5.54
N SER A 63 6.68 8.19 4.91
CA SER A 63 6.11 8.03 3.55
C SER A 63 4.58 7.87 3.52
N SER A 64 3.89 8.31 4.58
CA SER A 64 2.44 8.21 4.77
C SER A 64 1.87 9.40 5.52
N HIS A 65 0.56 9.63 5.40
CA HIS A 65 -0.13 10.72 6.10
C HIS A 65 -0.05 10.55 7.61
N LEU A 66 -0.17 9.33 8.12
CA LEU A 66 0.01 9.04 9.55
C LEU A 66 1.45 9.35 9.99
N GLY A 67 2.43 9.02 9.16
CA GLY A 67 3.84 9.33 9.41
C GLY A 67 4.13 10.81 9.52
N VAL A 68 3.72 11.58 8.52
CA VAL A 68 3.86 13.04 8.52
C VAL A 68 3.03 13.68 9.64
N ALA A 69 1.84 13.17 9.93
CA ALA A 69 1.03 13.64 11.05
C ALA A 69 1.72 13.43 12.41
N ARG A 70 2.44 12.33 12.61
CA ARG A 70 3.25 12.13 13.84
C ARG A 70 4.36 13.16 13.98
N GLU A 71 5.02 13.50 12.88
CA GLU A 71 6.05 14.55 12.88
C GLU A 71 5.44 15.91 13.23
N ILE A 72 4.34 16.29 12.57
CA ILE A 72 3.61 17.53 12.83
C ILE A 72 3.17 17.60 14.30
N ALA A 73 2.69 16.49 14.85
CA ALA A 73 2.27 16.40 16.24
C ALA A 73 3.41 16.68 17.22
N ALA A 74 4.60 16.13 16.96
CA ALA A 74 5.79 16.41 17.74
C ALA A 74 6.20 17.89 17.68
N LEU A 75 6.20 18.49 16.48
CA LEU A 75 6.54 19.91 16.29
C LEU A 75 5.56 20.85 16.98
N LEU A 76 4.27 20.54 16.91
CA LEU A 76 3.20 21.36 17.49
C LEU A 76 2.91 21.03 18.97
N LYS A 77 3.60 20.05 19.55
CA LYS A 77 3.32 19.51 20.89
C LYS A 77 1.83 19.20 21.07
N SER A 78 1.27 18.51 20.10
CA SER A 78 -0.16 18.20 20.01
C SER A 78 -0.38 16.69 19.93
N GLU A 79 -1.58 16.25 20.32
CA GLU A 79 -1.96 14.84 20.21
C GLU A 79 -2.57 14.54 18.85
N ILE A 80 -2.22 13.39 18.29
CA ILE A 80 -2.93 12.84 17.14
C ILE A 80 -4.15 12.05 17.62
N ARG A 81 -5.29 12.27 16.95
CA ARG A 81 -6.35 11.27 16.89
C ARG A 81 -5.89 10.24 15.85
N ASN A 82 -5.90 8.97 16.21
CA ASN A 82 -5.61 7.91 15.25
C ASN A 82 -6.92 7.38 14.65
N PRO A 83 -7.30 7.73 13.40
CA PRO A 83 -8.52 7.24 12.79
C PRO A 83 -8.52 5.71 12.66
N CYS A 84 -7.34 5.09 12.56
CA CYS A 84 -7.18 3.63 12.50
C CYS A 84 -7.64 2.91 13.78
N LEU A 85 -7.77 3.62 14.91
CA LEU A 85 -8.30 3.07 16.17
C LEU A 85 -9.79 3.37 16.38
N ALA A 86 -10.37 4.30 15.61
CA ALA A 86 -11.77 4.72 15.72
C ALA A 86 -12.71 3.91 14.82
N GLY A 87 -12.19 3.33 13.73
CA GLY A 87 -12.91 2.30 12.98
C GLY A 87 -13.14 1.09 13.87
N ARG A 88 -14.29 0.41 13.73
CA ARG A 88 -14.43 -0.96 14.25
C ARG A 88 -13.23 -1.71 13.72
N GLN A 89 -12.21 -1.97 14.56
CA GLN A 89 -11.27 -3.04 14.27
C GLN A 89 -12.19 -4.16 13.84
N ALA A 90 -12.05 -4.64 12.60
CA ALA A 90 -12.70 -5.89 12.24
C ALA A 90 -12.34 -6.78 13.41
N LYS A 91 -13.34 -7.19 14.21
CA LYS A 91 -13.09 -8.18 15.24
C LYS A 91 -12.49 -9.27 14.40
N SER A 92 -11.17 -9.45 14.49
CA SER A 92 -10.56 -10.70 14.18
C SER A 92 -11.24 -11.57 15.23
N GLU A 93 -12.42 -12.08 14.89
CA GLU A 93 -12.74 -13.42 15.28
C GLU A 93 -11.50 -14.14 14.78
N THR A 94 -10.55 -14.34 15.69
CA THR A 94 -9.66 -15.46 15.63
C THR A 94 -10.66 -16.57 15.42
N ILE A 95 -10.85 -16.97 14.17
CA ILE A 95 -11.69 -18.09 13.84
C ILE A 95 -10.94 -19.17 14.58
N SER A 96 -11.43 -19.51 15.78
CA SER A 96 -10.94 -20.64 16.53
C SER A 96 -10.80 -21.73 15.49
N LYS A 97 -9.65 -22.40 15.43
CA LYS A 97 -9.39 -23.44 14.41
C LYS A 97 -10.56 -24.44 14.32
N SER A 98 -11.39 -24.53 15.37
CA SER A 98 -12.66 -25.26 15.44
C SER A 98 -13.85 -24.76 14.58
N LYS A 99 -13.87 -23.51 14.07
CA LYS A 99 -14.93 -22.96 13.20
C LYS A 99 -14.57 -22.95 11.71
N ILE A 100 -13.34 -23.32 11.33
CA ILE A 100 -12.94 -23.52 9.93
C ILE A 100 -13.57 -24.83 9.45
N LYS A 101 -14.82 -24.78 9.00
CA LYS A 101 -15.54 -25.98 8.50
C LYS A 101 -14.89 -26.60 7.26
N ASN A 102 -14.02 -25.87 6.55
CA ASN A 102 -13.25 -26.37 5.41
C ASN A 102 -11.87 -25.68 5.31
N LEU A 103 -10.78 -26.40 5.61
CA LEU A 103 -9.40 -25.99 5.27
C LEU A 103 -9.15 -25.86 3.76
N LYS A 104 -10.12 -26.27 2.92
CA LYS A 104 -10.10 -26.09 1.46
C LYS A 104 -10.43 -24.65 1.03
N ASP A 105 -11.03 -23.84 1.90
CA ASP A 105 -11.36 -22.42 1.65
C ASP A 105 -10.28 -21.44 2.14
N SER A 106 -9.27 -21.92 2.87
CA SER A 106 -8.18 -21.08 3.37
C SER A 106 -7.05 -20.99 2.34
N LEU A 107 -6.69 -19.76 1.97
CA LEU A 107 -5.51 -19.48 1.17
C LEU A 107 -4.26 -20.01 1.87
N LYS A 108 -3.55 -20.95 1.25
CA LYS A 108 -2.26 -21.43 1.75
C LYS A 108 -1.16 -20.47 1.33
N ILE A 109 -0.29 -20.12 2.27
CA ILE A 109 0.84 -19.21 2.03
C ILE A 109 2.11 -19.94 2.45
N GLU A 110 3.08 -19.98 1.56
CA GLU A 110 4.42 -20.48 1.84
C GLU A 110 5.45 -19.42 1.50
N ILE A 111 6.46 -19.28 2.36
CA ILE A 111 7.57 -18.37 2.18
C ILE A 111 8.82 -19.25 2.12
N GLU A 112 9.43 -19.37 0.95
CA GLU A 112 10.61 -20.23 0.78
C GLU A 112 11.86 -19.59 1.39
N ASN A 113 11.90 -18.26 1.49
CA ASN A 113 13.01 -17.52 2.08
C ASN A 113 12.52 -16.39 2.99
N ALA A 114 12.60 -16.62 4.30
CA ALA A 114 12.18 -15.67 5.33
C ALA A 114 13.07 -14.41 5.40
N GLU A 115 14.32 -14.45 4.92
CA GLU A 115 15.17 -13.26 4.87
C GLU A 115 14.70 -12.28 3.78
N LEU A 116 14.17 -12.82 2.69
CA LEU A 116 13.62 -12.03 1.57
C LEU A 116 12.19 -11.55 1.85
N CYS A 117 11.42 -12.30 2.63
CA CYS A 117 10.08 -11.92 3.06
C CYS A 117 9.87 -12.28 4.55
N PRO A 118 10.23 -11.38 5.47
CA PRO A 118 10.09 -11.64 6.92
C PRO A 118 8.64 -11.83 7.37
N ARG A 119 7.68 -11.22 6.66
CA ARG A 119 6.25 -11.34 6.98
C ARG A 119 5.39 -11.21 5.74
N TYR A 120 4.43 -12.11 5.59
CA TYR A 120 3.40 -12.05 4.57
C TYR A 120 2.05 -12.25 5.23
N THR A 121 1.15 -11.28 5.09
CA THR A 121 -0.20 -11.32 5.65
C THR A 121 -1.20 -11.28 4.51
N ALA A 122 -2.20 -12.15 4.53
CA ALA A 122 -3.27 -12.13 3.54
C ALA A 122 -4.64 -12.25 4.18
N LEU A 123 -5.64 -11.66 3.53
CA LEU A 123 -7.04 -11.69 3.91
C LEU A 123 -7.89 -12.00 2.69
N VAL A 124 -8.70 -13.05 2.77
CA VAL A 124 -9.66 -13.39 1.71
C VAL A 124 -11.01 -12.76 2.02
N ILE A 125 -11.52 -11.97 1.08
CA ILE A 125 -12.84 -11.34 1.17
C ILE A 125 -13.69 -11.87 0.00
N LYS A 126 -14.82 -12.47 0.33
CA LYS A 126 -15.75 -13.07 -0.65
C LYS A 126 -16.99 -12.21 -0.84
N GLY A 127 -17.58 -12.27 -2.04
CA GLY A 127 -18.85 -11.61 -2.35
C GLY A 127 -18.78 -10.08 -2.49
N ILE A 128 -17.64 -9.54 -2.89
CA ILE A 128 -17.49 -8.11 -3.17
C ILE A 128 -18.14 -7.73 -4.52
N LYS A 129 -18.40 -6.44 -4.70
CA LYS A 129 -18.78 -5.85 -5.98
C LYS A 129 -17.74 -4.81 -6.39
N VAL A 130 -17.03 -5.08 -7.48
CA VAL A 130 -16.09 -4.12 -8.07
C VAL A 130 -16.87 -3.03 -8.81
N GLY A 131 -16.49 -1.78 -8.59
CA GLY A 131 -17.16 -0.62 -9.19
C GLY A 131 -16.38 0.66 -8.96
N PRO A 132 -16.95 1.82 -9.36
CA PRO A 132 -16.29 3.10 -9.14
C PRO A 132 -16.19 3.41 -7.64
N SER A 133 -15.05 3.98 -7.24
CA SER A 133 -14.83 4.44 -5.87
C SER A 133 -15.79 5.55 -5.46
N PRO A 134 -16.15 5.64 -4.17
CA PRO A 134 -16.95 6.75 -3.65
C PRO A 134 -16.19 8.06 -3.81
N LYS A 135 -16.94 9.17 -3.90
CA LYS A 135 -16.41 10.51 -4.20
C LYS A 135 -15.24 10.91 -3.30
N TRP A 136 -15.39 10.74 -1.98
CA TRP A 136 -14.37 11.11 -0.99
C TRP A 136 -13.04 10.38 -1.20
N LEU A 137 -13.08 9.11 -1.64
CA LEU A 137 -11.89 8.29 -1.85
C LEU A 137 -11.15 8.77 -3.10
N LYS A 138 -11.89 9.03 -4.19
CA LYS A 138 -11.31 9.58 -5.42
C LYS A 138 -10.60 10.90 -5.16
N GLU A 139 -11.27 11.80 -4.44
CA GLU A 139 -10.73 13.14 -4.15
C GLU A 139 -9.44 13.06 -3.32
N LYS A 140 -9.38 12.20 -2.30
CA LYS A 140 -8.14 12.00 -1.52
C LYS A 140 -6.98 11.46 -2.35
N LEU A 141 -7.23 10.50 -3.24
CA LEU A 141 -6.21 9.94 -4.12
C LEU A 141 -5.71 10.97 -5.13
N GLU A 142 -6.63 11.70 -5.76
CA GLU A 142 -6.33 12.70 -6.79
C GLU A 142 -5.46 13.84 -6.26
N VAL A 143 -5.73 14.35 -5.05
CA VAL A 143 -4.88 15.37 -4.39
C VAL A 143 -3.46 14.86 -4.17
N CYS A 144 -3.31 13.56 -3.88
CA CYS A 144 -2.00 12.92 -3.73
C CYS A 144 -1.35 12.53 -5.08
N GLY A 145 -1.97 12.88 -6.20
CA GLY A 145 -1.47 12.60 -7.55
C GLY A 145 -1.72 11.18 -8.05
N LEU A 146 -2.64 10.43 -7.44
CA LEU A 146 -3.05 9.11 -7.91
C LEU A 146 -4.41 9.18 -8.62
N ASN A 147 -4.51 8.54 -9.79
CA ASN A 147 -5.78 8.40 -10.49
C ASN A 147 -6.60 7.27 -9.87
N SER A 148 -7.90 7.51 -9.68
CA SER A 148 -8.86 6.47 -9.23
C SER A 148 -9.06 5.41 -10.31
N ILE A 149 -9.05 4.15 -9.92
CA ILE A 149 -9.23 2.99 -10.80
C ILE A 149 -10.58 2.31 -10.50
N ASN A 150 -10.71 1.72 -9.31
CA ASN A 150 -11.93 1.09 -8.82
C ASN A 150 -11.87 1.01 -7.28
N ASN A 151 -13.02 0.77 -6.65
CA ASN A 151 -13.17 0.75 -5.19
C ASN A 151 -12.21 -0.20 -4.45
N VAL A 152 -11.77 -1.29 -5.10
CA VAL A 152 -10.88 -2.28 -4.49
C VAL A 152 -9.42 -1.84 -4.56
N VAL A 153 -8.95 -1.46 -5.75
CA VAL A 153 -7.57 -0.99 -5.95
C VAL A 153 -7.34 0.32 -5.22
N ASP A 154 -8.33 1.22 -5.24
CA ASP A 154 -8.26 2.51 -4.58
C ASP A 154 -8.24 2.37 -3.06
N ALA A 155 -8.88 1.36 -2.49
CA ALA A 155 -8.77 1.06 -1.05
C ALA A 155 -7.33 0.69 -0.67
N GLY A 156 -6.65 -0.14 -1.46
CA GLY A 156 -5.24 -0.45 -1.26
C GLY A 156 -4.32 0.77 -1.36
N ASN A 157 -4.55 1.63 -2.38
CA ASN A 157 -3.82 2.89 -2.53
C ASN A 157 -4.09 3.85 -1.37
N TYR A 158 -5.32 3.91 -0.87
CA TYR A 158 -5.69 4.70 0.28
C TYR A 158 -4.94 4.25 1.53
N VAL A 159 -4.96 2.96 1.85
CA VAL A 159 -4.24 2.43 3.02
C VAL A 159 -2.74 2.65 2.90
N MET A 160 -2.17 2.50 1.69
CA MET A 160 -0.77 2.82 1.43
C MET A 160 -0.44 4.30 1.71
N LEU A 161 -1.28 5.23 1.25
CA LEU A 161 -1.08 6.66 1.51
C LEU A 161 -1.35 7.03 2.97
N GLU A 162 -2.31 6.38 3.63
CA GLU A 162 -2.67 6.64 5.02
C GLU A 162 -1.59 6.15 5.98
N MET A 163 -1.18 4.87 5.82
CA MET A 163 -0.37 4.14 6.80
C MET A 163 1.06 3.86 6.34
N GLY A 164 1.34 3.90 5.04
CA GLY A 164 2.67 3.67 4.47
C GLY A 164 2.94 2.23 4.04
N GLN A 165 1.99 1.33 4.24
CA GLN A 165 2.08 -0.08 3.82
C GLN A 165 1.46 -0.24 2.43
N PRO A 166 2.22 -0.62 1.41
CA PRO A 166 1.63 -1.01 0.14
C PRO A 166 0.80 -2.30 0.31
N LEU A 167 -0.40 -2.27 -0.24
CA LEU A 167 -1.26 -3.46 -0.37
C LEU A 167 -1.34 -3.87 -1.83
N HIS A 168 -1.52 -5.17 -2.05
CA HIS A 168 -1.88 -5.69 -3.36
C HIS A 168 -3.18 -6.47 -3.28
N VAL A 169 -3.92 -6.54 -4.38
CA VAL A 169 -5.18 -7.28 -4.45
C VAL A 169 -5.14 -8.21 -5.64
N PHE A 170 -5.31 -9.49 -5.35
CA PHE A 170 -5.48 -10.53 -6.34
C PHE A 170 -6.95 -10.88 -6.46
N ASP A 171 -7.41 -11.16 -7.68
CA ASP A 171 -8.64 -11.91 -7.90
C ASP A 171 -8.43 -13.34 -7.41
N PHE A 172 -9.12 -13.69 -6.31
CA PHE A 172 -8.96 -14.98 -5.65
C PHE A 172 -9.41 -16.14 -6.54
N ASP A 173 -10.39 -15.91 -7.42
CA ASP A 173 -10.94 -16.94 -8.31
C ASP A 173 -9.99 -17.22 -9.48
N LYS A 174 -9.00 -16.34 -9.72
CA LYS A 174 -7.95 -16.50 -10.75
C LYS A 174 -6.63 -17.02 -10.19
N LEU A 175 -6.50 -17.17 -8.87
CA LEU A 175 -5.30 -17.74 -8.24
C LEU A 175 -5.35 -19.27 -8.28
N GLY A 176 -4.20 -19.91 -8.52
CA GLY A 176 -4.02 -21.37 -8.42
C GLY A 176 -4.10 -21.96 -7.00
N GLY A 177 -4.87 -21.37 -6.09
CA GLY A 177 -5.19 -21.91 -4.75
C GLY A 177 -4.13 -21.75 -3.65
N LYS A 178 -2.90 -21.35 -3.99
CA LYS A 178 -1.80 -21.13 -3.04
C LYS A 178 -0.98 -19.91 -3.42
N ILE A 179 -0.39 -19.26 -2.45
CA ILE A 179 0.64 -18.23 -2.64
C ILE A 179 1.98 -18.79 -2.16
N ILE A 180 3.00 -18.64 -3.00
CA ILE A 180 4.38 -19.02 -2.73
C ILE A 180 5.25 -17.80 -2.97
N VAL A 181 5.90 -17.30 -1.91
CA VAL A 181 6.86 -16.20 -2.00
C VAL A 181 8.25 -16.81 -2.13
N ARG A 182 8.86 -16.66 -3.31
CA ARG A 182 10.12 -17.31 -3.65
C ARG A 182 10.94 -16.52 -4.67
N PRO A 183 12.25 -16.76 -4.77
CA PRO A 183 13.03 -16.32 -5.92
C PRO A 183 12.46 -16.86 -7.24
N ALA A 184 12.56 -16.07 -8.31
CA ALA A 184 12.18 -16.52 -9.64
C ALA A 184 13.15 -17.59 -10.15
N LYS A 185 12.69 -18.42 -11.08
CA LYS A 185 13.58 -19.35 -11.80
C LYS A 185 14.22 -18.59 -12.97
N LYS A 186 15.45 -18.95 -13.32
CA LYS A 186 16.14 -18.36 -14.48
C LYS A 186 15.33 -18.60 -15.76
N GLY A 187 15.01 -17.53 -16.50
CA GLY A 187 14.21 -17.59 -17.72
C GLY A 187 12.70 -17.66 -17.48
N GLU A 188 12.26 -17.57 -16.22
CA GLU A 188 10.83 -17.46 -15.89
C GLU A 188 10.26 -16.14 -16.43
N LYS A 189 9.00 -16.14 -16.86
CA LYS A 189 8.40 -14.96 -17.52
C LYS A 189 7.15 -14.51 -16.79
N ILE A 190 6.96 -13.20 -16.72
CA ILE A 190 5.74 -12.58 -16.20
C ILE A 190 5.25 -11.48 -17.13
N ILE A 191 3.93 -11.39 -17.29
CA ILE A 191 3.26 -10.23 -17.91
C ILE A 191 2.67 -9.41 -16.77
N THR A 192 3.07 -8.15 -16.67
CA THR A 192 2.58 -7.25 -15.61
C THR A 192 1.34 -6.48 -16.05
N LEU A 193 0.69 -5.80 -15.09
CA LEU A 193 -0.57 -5.06 -15.32
C LEU A 193 -0.49 -3.97 -16.40
N ASP A 194 0.71 -3.47 -16.73
CA ASP A 194 0.91 -2.50 -17.83
C ASP A 194 1.16 -3.17 -19.19
N ASN A 195 0.87 -4.48 -19.29
CA ASN A 195 1.11 -5.33 -20.47
C ASN A 195 2.58 -5.51 -20.88
N LYS A 196 3.55 -5.11 -20.03
CA LYS A 196 4.95 -5.40 -20.27
C LYS A 196 5.31 -6.83 -19.86
N LYS A 197 6.14 -7.46 -20.69
CA LYS A 197 6.70 -8.79 -20.44
C LYS A 197 8.09 -8.65 -19.86
N TYR A 198 8.37 -9.38 -18.78
CA TYR A 198 9.68 -9.44 -18.16
C TYR A 198 10.16 -10.88 -18.13
N GLU A 199 11.44 -11.07 -18.46
CA GLU A 199 12.18 -12.29 -18.20
C GLU A 199 12.92 -12.14 -16.87
N LEU A 200 12.82 -13.16 -16.03
CA LEU A 200 13.22 -13.12 -14.64
C LEU A 200 14.40 -14.05 -14.38
N ASP A 201 15.13 -13.75 -13.31
CA ASP A 201 16.18 -14.61 -12.78
C ASP A 201 16.11 -14.73 -11.27
N SER A 202 16.98 -15.57 -10.71
CA SER A 202 16.98 -15.95 -9.31
C SER A 202 17.29 -14.82 -8.33
N GLU A 203 17.64 -13.62 -8.80
CA GLU A 203 17.78 -12.45 -7.93
C GLU A 203 16.44 -11.73 -7.68
N ILE A 204 15.41 -12.05 -8.47
CA ILE A 204 14.11 -11.39 -8.43
C ILE A 204 13.17 -12.18 -7.54
N LEU A 205 12.65 -11.56 -6.48
CA LEU A 205 11.60 -12.14 -5.65
C LEU A 205 10.25 -12.04 -6.37
N VAL A 206 9.54 -13.16 -6.45
CA VAL A 206 8.19 -13.23 -7.03
C VAL A 206 7.19 -13.75 -6.02
N ILE A 207 5.94 -13.39 -6.27
CA ILE A 207 4.77 -14.03 -5.68
C ILE A 207 4.25 -14.96 -6.76
N SER A 208 4.16 -16.24 -6.47
CA SER A 208 3.75 -17.30 -7.39
C SER A 208 2.49 -17.97 -6.86
N ASP A 209 1.64 -18.44 -7.76
CA ASP A 209 0.76 -19.56 -7.42
C ASP A 209 1.50 -20.89 -7.65
N SER A 210 0.78 -22.01 -7.57
CA SER A 210 1.33 -23.35 -7.80
C SER A 210 1.90 -23.58 -9.20
N GLU A 211 1.56 -22.74 -10.17
CA GLU A 211 1.92 -22.93 -11.58
C GLU A 211 2.91 -21.87 -12.09
N LYS A 212 2.70 -20.60 -11.72
CA LYS A 212 3.39 -19.45 -12.35
C LYS A 212 3.49 -18.23 -11.44
N PRO A 213 4.43 -17.30 -11.74
CA PRO A 213 4.46 -16.00 -11.08
C PRO A 213 3.20 -15.21 -11.35
N VAL A 214 2.67 -14.65 -10.28
CA VAL A 214 1.47 -13.81 -10.27
C VAL A 214 1.78 -12.35 -9.96
N ALA A 215 2.94 -12.04 -9.38
CA ALA A 215 3.42 -10.66 -9.21
C ALA A 215 4.96 -10.60 -9.04
N LEU A 216 5.53 -9.45 -9.37
CA LEU A 216 6.85 -9.04 -8.90
C LEU A 216 6.70 -8.53 -7.47
N ALA A 217 7.25 -9.26 -6.50
CA ALA A 217 7.02 -9.01 -5.08
C ALA A 217 7.38 -7.57 -4.71
N GLY A 218 6.45 -6.85 -4.09
CA GLY A 218 6.64 -5.46 -3.66
C GLY A 218 6.84 -4.43 -4.77
N ILE A 219 6.67 -4.78 -6.05
CA ILE A 219 6.94 -3.86 -7.17
C ILE A 219 5.69 -3.69 -8.05
N LYS A 220 5.18 -4.79 -8.63
CA LYS A 220 4.10 -4.72 -9.62
C LYS A 220 3.33 -6.04 -9.71
N GLY A 221 2.01 -5.95 -9.74
CA GLY A 221 1.13 -7.08 -9.99
C GLY A 221 1.29 -7.65 -11.40
N GLY A 222 1.09 -8.96 -11.52
CA GLY A 222 0.93 -9.66 -12.78
C GLY A 222 -0.48 -9.50 -13.35
N LYS A 223 -0.61 -9.69 -14.67
CA LYS A 223 -1.89 -9.60 -15.37
C LYS A 223 -2.83 -10.79 -15.08
N GLY A 224 -2.27 -11.94 -14.70
CA GLY A 224 -3.04 -13.18 -14.50
C GLY A 224 -4.18 -13.03 -13.48
N PRO A 225 -3.89 -12.72 -12.21
CA PRO A 225 -4.90 -12.52 -11.17
C PRO A 225 -5.36 -11.06 -11.03
N GLU A 226 -5.39 -10.30 -12.13
CA GLU A 226 -5.87 -8.93 -12.12
C GLU A 226 -7.34 -8.85 -11.69
N VAL A 227 -7.67 -7.88 -10.83
CA VAL A 227 -9.05 -7.58 -10.45
C VAL A 227 -9.76 -6.89 -11.62
N ASP A 228 -10.90 -7.46 -12.04
CA ASP A 228 -11.75 -6.90 -13.09
C ASP A 228 -13.20 -6.69 -12.59
N SER A 229 -14.08 -6.18 -13.45
CA SER A 229 -15.47 -5.87 -13.10
C SER A 229 -16.31 -7.09 -12.71
N ARG A 230 -15.84 -8.31 -13.02
CA ARG A 230 -16.50 -9.58 -12.69
C ARG A 230 -15.94 -10.23 -11.43
N THR A 231 -14.83 -9.73 -10.89
CA THR A 231 -14.22 -10.25 -9.66
C THR A 231 -15.21 -10.18 -8.50
N LYS A 232 -15.40 -11.29 -7.80
CA LYS A 232 -16.29 -11.41 -6.63
C LYS A 232 -15.54 -11.76 -5.35
N ASN A 233 -14.42 -12.46 -5.48
CA ASN A 233 -13.60 -12.90 -4.35
C ASN A 233 -12.19 -12.34 -4.54
N ILE A 234 -11.63 -11.76 -3.49
CA ILE A 234 -10.29 -11.17 -3.53
C ILE A 234 -9.41 -11.73 -2.43
N ALA A 235 -8.12 -11.82 -2.72
CA ALA A 235 -7.08 -11.96 -1.71
C ALA A 235 -6.33 -10.64 -1.59
N LEU A 236 -6.46 -10.00 -0.44
CA LEU A 236 -5.64 -8.85 -0.06
C LEU A 236 -4.28 -9.35 0.43
N GLU A 237 -3.23 -8.70 -0.01
CA GLU A 237 -1.86 -8.89 0.45
C GLU A 237 -1.37 -7.64 1.18
N ALA A 238 -0.77 -7.86 2.35
CA ALA A 238 0.12 -6.92 3.00
C ALA A 238 1.39 -7.68 3.45
N ALA A 239 2.52 -7.33 2.86
CA ALA A 239 3.77 -8.06 3.07
C ALA A 239 4.92 -7.13 3.47
N ASN A 240 5.98 -7.72 4.01
CA ASN A 240 7.25 -7.09 4.27
C ASN A 240 8.31 -7.82 3.44
N PHE A 241 9.03 -7.07 2.62
CA PHE A 241 10.07 -7.59 1.74
C PHE A 241 11.41 -6.98 2.09
N ASN A 242 12.47 -7.72 1.83
CA ASN A 242 13.83 -7.23 2.01
C ASN A 242 14.10 -6.01 1.11
N PHE A 243 14.38 -4.87 1.74
CA PHE A 243 14.52 -3.59 1.05
C PHE A 243 15.67 -3.58 0.02
N SER A 244 16.77 -4.31 0.29
CA SER A 244 17.91 -4.40 -0.64
C SER A 244 17.54 -5.19 -1.89
N SER A 245 16.81 -6.30 -1.73
CA SER A 245 16.27 -7.08 -2.84
C SER A 245 15.34 -6.22 -3.70
N ILE A 246 14.37 -5.52 -3.10
CA ILE A 246 13.45 -4.65 -3.82
C ILE A 246 14.18 -3.53 -4.58
N ARG A 247 15.17 -2.87 -3.96
CA ARG A 247 15.99 -1.84 -4.64
C ARG A 247 16.70 -2.40 -5.86
N LYS A 248 17.35 -3.56 -5.72
CA LYS A 248 18.09 -4.22 -6.81
C LYS A 248 17.14 -4.58 -7.95
N THR A 249 16.02 -5.23 -7.66
CA THR A 249 15.03 -5.62 -8.67
C THR A 249 14.40 -4.41 -9.35
N SER A 250 13.99 -3.38 -8.61
CA SER A 250 13.40 -2.16 -9.15
C SER A 250 14.37 -1.43 -10.09
N LYS A 251 15.66 -1.39 -9.77
CA LYS A 251 16.70 -0.84 -10.65
C LYS A 251 16.93 -1.73 -11.88
N LYS A 252 17.06 -3.04 -11.69
CA LYS A 252 17.34 -4.02 -12.75
C LYS A 252 16.26 -4.07 -13.82
N LEU A 253 14.99 -3.98 -13.42
CA LEU A 253 13.84 -3.98 -14.32
C LEU A 253 13.42 -2.58 -14.77
N GLU A 254 14.14 -1.55 -14.35
CA GLU A 254 13.81 -0.13 -14.56
C GLU A 254 12.35 0.20 -14.18
N LEU A 255 11.85 -0.46 -13.13
CA LEU A 255 10.45 -0.42 -12.74
C LEU A 255 10.32 0.19 -11.35
N LYS A 256 9.98 1.49 -11.31
CA LYS A 256 9.71 2.23 -10.09
C LYS A 256 8.22 2.45 -9.91
N THR A 257 7.70 2.09 -8.74
CA THR A 257 6.29 2.28 -8.35
C THR A 257 6.21 2.90 -6.96
N ASP A 258 5.05 3.42 -6.56
CA ASP A 258 4.82 3.90 -5.19
C ASP A 258 5.08 2.82 -4.13
N ALA A 259 4.78 1.56 -4.47
CA ALA A 259 5.05 0.40 -3.64
C ALA A 259 6.55 0.13 -3.55
N SER A 260 7.24 0.03 -4.69
CA SER A 260 8.68 -0.29 -4.69
C SER A 260 9.50 0.80 -3.99
N LEU A 261 9.08 2.06 -4.12
CA LEU A 261 9.69 3.20 -3.45
C LEU A 261 9.63 3.07 -1.91
N ARG A 262 8.48 2.64 -1.37
CA ARG A 262 8.29 2.41 0.08
C ARG A 262 9.02 1.17 0.56
N PHE A 263 8.85 0.04 -0.11
CA PHE A 263 9.54 -1.20 0.26
C PHE A 263 11.06 -1.09 0.18
N SER A 264 11.58 -0.32 -0.77
CA SER A 264 13.01 -0.02 -0.86
C SER A 264 13.57 0.68 0.38
N ALA A 265 12.75 1.31 1.21
CA ALA A 265 13.22 1.96 2.43
C ALA A 265 13.31 1.04 3.66
N GLY A 266 12.68 -0.13 3.61
CA GLY A 266 12.56 -1.04 4.76
C GLY A 266 11.41 -0.62 5.67
N LEU A 267 10.25 -1.26 5.50
CA LEU A 267 9.05 -0.98 6.31
C LEU A 267 9.05 -1.82 7.60
N ASP A 268 8.30 -1.37 8.60
CA ASP A 268 8.03 -2.15 9.82
C ASP A 268 7.21 -3.41 9.47
N PRO A 269 7.71 -4.63 9.74
CA PRO A 269 6.96 -5.86 9.50
C PRO A 269 5.61 -5.88 10.23
N ASN A 270 5.46 -5.22 11.39
CA ASN A 270 4.21 -5.21 12.15
C ASN A 270 3.11 -4.35 11.53
N LEU A 271 3.45 -3.54 10.53
CA LEU A 271 2.48 -2.70 9.83
C LEU A 271 1.55 -3.54 8.95
N THR A 272 1.98 -4.73 8.51
CA THR A 272 1.21 -5.58 7.58
C THR A 272 -0.17 -5.93 8.12
N GLU A 273 -0.24 -6.31 9.41
CA GLU A 273 -1.49 -6.70 10.07
C GLU A 273 -2.40 -5.50 10.35
N LYS A 274 -1.83 -4.36 10.74
CA LYS A 274 -2.61 -3.14 10.96
C LYS A 274 -3.21 -2.61 9.65
N ALA A 275 -2.43 -2.68 8.58
CA ALA A 275 -2.85 -2.20 7.26
C ALA A 275 -3.89 -3.12 6.61
N ILE A 276 -3.77 -4.45 6.75
CA ILE A 276 -4.77 -5.36 6.17
C ILE A 276 -6.13 -5.28 6.89
N GLY A 277 -6.13 -4.89 8.16
CA GLY A 277 -7.36 -4.71 8.95
C GLY A 277 -8.05 -3.35 8.75
N ARG A 278 -7.45 -2.44 7.99
CA ARG A 278 -7.93 -1.06 7.78
C ARG A 278 -8.97 -0.95 6.66
#